data_AF-A0A8S3WBQ7-F1
#
_entry.id   AF-A0A8S3WBQ7-F1
#
_cell.length_a   1.000
_cell.length_b   1.000
_cell.length_c   1.000
_cell.angle_alpha   90.00
_cell.angle_beta   90.00
_cell.angle_gamma   90.00
#
_symmetry.space_group_name_H-M   'P 1'
#
loop_
_entity.id
_entity.type
_entity.pdbx_description
1 polymer ?
#
loop_
_entity_poly.entity_id
_entity_poly.type
_entity_poly.pdbx_seq_one_letter_code
_entity_poly.pdbx_strand_id
1 'polypeptide(L)'
;MPIDEWHSAEKRKSANPSQWKRNVIKKSIATGKGYLNYKGREIGERKTGPDCCCKKYKCFVQINEEDRKLILENFNKLEETYVQTVYLGGLIKTENVEKERSKTGTGKKRSCSHKYYIKLGNRNIQICRNGFASIHGISKKRVDNVAKEYRDPTVTTPAQSNRGKHQNRPNRIPSEWVSKVDSHIRSFPRRESHYGKNKSSRYYLSPELNIKRMYELYLKKHELGLEASAKPIVSFDFYYRYFKQNFKYSFGSPRSDTCKKCDMLSNKLKDKTLDNDETQQIQIEKSLHQAKADTFFVDLKEKSQLALNNEECEVLTFDYQQNMPLPKIPTGEAFYKRQLWAYNFCIHSAKTGIAHFYLYDETIG
;
A
#
# COMPACT_ATOMS: atom_id res chain seq x y z
N MET A 1 -30.98 6.82 -14.29
CA MET A 1 -29.53 7.09 -14.30
C MET A 1 -28.92 6.39 -13.10
N PRO A 2 -27.86 5.56 -13.24
CA PRO A 2 -27.38 4.74 -12.13
C PRO A 2 -26.67 5.61 -11.07
N ILE A 3 -27.16 5.54 -9.83
CA ILE A 3 -26.63 6.22 -8.64
C ILE A 3 -25.63 5.25 -7.97
N ASP A 4 -24.49 5.03 -8.61
CA ASP A 4 -23.42 4.12 -8.13
C ASP A 4 -22.13 4.87 -7.76
N GLU A 5 -22.23 6.07 -7.20
CA GLU A 5 -21.07 6.82 -6.68
C GLU A 5 -21.30 7.35 -5.27
N TRP A 6 -21.53 6.46 -4.31
CA TRP A 6 -21.32 6.79 -2.90
C TRP A 6 -20.04 6.10 -2.40
N HIS A 7 -18.95 6.87 -2.46
CA HIS A 7 -17.69 6.69 -1.75
C HIS A 7 -17.24 5.24 -1.49
N SER A 8 -16.74 4.57 -2.53
CA SER A 8 -15.70 3.57 -2.34
C SER A 8 -14.54 4.25 -1.60
N ALA A 9 -14.41 3.98 -0.31
CA ALA A 9 -13.31 4.50 0.51
C ALA A 9 -12.00 4.26 -0.23
N GLU A 10 -11.38 5.33 -0.74
CA GLU A 10 -10.14 5.27 -1.48
C GLU A 10 -9.19 4.32 -0.76
N LYS A 11 -8.76 3.26 -1.44
CA LYS A 11 -7.71 2.37 -0.93
C LYS A 11 -6.57 3.28 -0.47
N ARG A 12 -6.36 3.33 0.86
CA ARG A 12 -5.30 4.12 1.52
C ARG A 12 -4.05 4.06 0.63
N LYS A 13 -3.61 5.21 0.08
CA LYS A 13 -2.53 5.30 -0.94
C LYS A 13 -1.40 4.31 -0.61
N SER A 14 -1.46 3.13 -1.21
CA SER A 14 -0.43 2.12 -1.01
C SER A 14 0.81 2.62 -1.73
N ALA A 15 1.97 2.54 -1.08
CA ALA A 15 3.22 2.84 -1.76
C ALA A 15 3.27 2.03 -3.07
N ASN A 16 3.55 2.70 -4.18
CA ASN A 16 3.75 2.06 -5.47
C ASN A 16 5.24 2.14 -5.83
N PRO A 17 6.06 1.15 -5.44
CA PRO A 17 7.49 1.18 -5.70
C PRO A 17 7.84 1.31 -7.18
N SER A 18 6.99 0.85 -8.09
CA SER A 18 7.25 0.94 -9.54
C SER A 18 7.34 2.39 -10.03
N GLN A 19 6.62 3.31 -9.38
CA GLN A 19 6.56 4.74 -9.69
C GLN A 19 7.66 5.53 -9.00
N TRP A 20 8.43 4.93 -8.09
CA TRP A 20 9.54 5.64 -7.45
C TRP A 20 10.59 6.02 -8.50
N LYS A 21 11.00 7.29 -8.51
CA LYS A 21 12.01 7.85 -9.44
C LYS A 21 13.21 6.91 -9.65
N ARG A 22 13.71 6.28 -8.57
CA ARG A 22 14.81 5.30 -8.64
C ARG A 22 14.48 4.06 -9.46
N ASN A 23 13.30 3.50 -9.29
CA ASN A 23 12.89 2.27 -9.96
C ASN A 23 12.49 2.54 -11.41
N VAL A 24 11.85 3.68 -11.69
CA VAL A 24 11.62 4.17 -13.05
C VAL A 24 12.94 4.32 -13.80
N ILE A 25 13.91 5.06 -13.23
CA ILE A 25 15.24 5.22 -13.84
C ILE A 25 15.94 3.87 -14.04
N LYS A 26 15.89 2.98 -13.04
CA LYS A 26 16.50 1.63 -13.17
C LYS A 26 15.88 0.85 -14.32
N LYS A 27 14.55 0.89 -14.47
CA LYS A 27 13.82 0.22 -15.56
C LYS A 27 14.13 0.85 -16.91
N SER A 28 14.16 2.18 -17.03
CA SER A 28 14.53 2.88 -18.26
C SER A 28 15.96 2.56 -18.69
N ILE A 29 16.92 2.52 -17.75
CA ILE A 29 18.30 2.11 -18.04
C ILE A 29 18.36 0.68 -18.56
N ALA A 30 17.65 -0.27 -17.96
CA ALA A 30 17.65 -1.65 -18.43
C ALA A 30 17.04 -1.73 -19.84
N THR A 31 15.84 -1.19 -20.02
CA THR A 31 15.09 -1.21 -21.30
C THR A 31 15.67 -0.31 -22.39
N GLY A 32 16.69 0.49 -22.10
CA GLY A 32 17.31 1.39 -23.07
C GLY A 32 16.45 2.59 -23.46
N LYS A 33 15.38 2.89 -22.72
CA LYS A 33 14.52 4.06 -22.95
C LYS A 33 15.17 5.34 -22.42
N GLY A 34 14.81 6.47 -23.02
CA GLY A 34 15.23 7.79 -22.53
C GLY A 34 14.74 8.03 -21.11
N TYR A 35 15.52 8.77 -20.32
CA TYR A 35 15.18 9.09 -18.93
C TYR A 35 15.84 10.37 -18.43
N LEU A 36 15.19 11.01 -17.46
CA LEU A 36 15.77 12.10 -16.68
C LEU A 36 16.62 11.53 -15.54
N ASN A 37 17.90 11.90 -15.51
CA ASN A 37 18.79 11.46 -14.44
C ASN A 37 18.52 12.21 -13.12
N TYR A 38 19.20 11.82 -12.05
CA TYR A 38 19.04 12.48 -10.74
C TYR A 38 19.44 13.96 -10.73
N LYS A 39 20.28 14.39 -11.67
CA LYS A 39 20.73 15.79 -11.84
C LYS A 39 19.83 16.58 -12.80
N GLY A 40 18.71 16.01 -13.25
CA GLY A 40 17.77 16.66 -14.17
C GLY A 40 18.22 16.73 -15.63
N ARG A 41 19.30 16.03 -16.02
CA ARG A 41 19.71 15.96 -17.43
C ARG A 41 18.99 14.82 -18.13
N GLU A 42 18.51 15.10 -19.34
CA GLU A 42 17.93 14.11 -20.23
C GLU A 42 19.01 13.21 -20.80
N ILE A 43 18.79 11.90 -20.67
CA ILE A 43 19.59 10.86 -21.32
C ILE A 43 18.68 10.26 -22.39
N GLY A 44 19.12 10.34 -23.64
CA GLY A 44 18.40 9.77 -24.77
C GLY A 44 18.34 8.24 -24.73
N GLU A 45 17.56 7.69 -25.65
CA GLU A 45 17.45 6.24 -25.83
C GLU A 45 18.78 5.60 -26.21
N ARG A 46 18.97 4.34 -25.82
CA ARG A 46 20.16 3.57 -26.14
C ARG A 46 20.19 3.32 -27.65
N LYS A 47 21.28 3.72 -28.28
CA LYS A 47 21.54 3.51 -29.70
C LYS A 47 22.86 2.75 -29.89
N THR A 48 23.01 2.13 -31.04
CA THR A 48 24.30 1.57 -31.47
C THR A 48 25.35 2.68 -31.50
N GLY A 49 26.51 2.42 -30.90
CA GLY A 49 27.63 3.35 -30.86
C GLY A 49 28.35 3.48 -32.20
N PRO A 50 29.38 4.35 -32.27
CA PRO A 50 30.15 4.57 -33.48
C PRO A 50 30.89 3.31 -33.93
N ASP A 51 31.28 3.26 -35.21
CA ASP A 51 32.11 2.18 -35.73
C ASP A 51 33.42 2.08 -34.94
N CYS A 52 33.76 0.86 -34.56
CA CYS A 52 35.01 0.52 -33.92
C CYS A 52 36.24 0.61 -34.83
N CYS A 53 36.05 0.76 -36.16
CA CYS A 53 37.06 0.91 -37.20
C CYS A 53 38.18 -0.16 -37.15
N CYS A 54 37.86 -1.36 -36.63
CA CYS A 54 38.87 -2.37 -36.38
C CYS A 54 39.26 -3.11 -37.67
N LYS A 55 40.55 -3.14 -37.99
CA LYS A 55 41.07 -3.80 -39.20
C LYS A 55 41.03 -5.33 -39.11
N LYS A 56 41.25 -5.87 -37.91
CA LYS A 56 41.39 -7.32 -37.68
C LYS A 56 40.07 -8.08 -37.83
N TYR A 57 39.02 -7.64 -37.14
CA TYR A 57 37.74 -8.34 -37.09
C TYR A 57 36.65 -7.68 -37.95
N LYS A 58 36.90 -6.47 -38.47
CA LYS A 58 35.98 -5.72 -39.34
C LYS A 58 34.53 -5.75 -38.84
N CYS A 59 34.32 -5.50 -37.53
CA CYS A 59 33.06 -5.84 -36.84
C CYS A 59 31.82 -5.20 -37.46
N PHE A 60 31.88 -3.94 -37.88
CA PHE A 60 30.74 -3.22 -38.48
C PHE A 60 30.53 -3.54 -39.98
N VAL A 61 31.50 -4.22 -40.61
CA VAL A 61 31.37 -4.77 -41.97
C VAL A 61 30.78 -6.17 -41.91
N GLN A 62 31.19 -6.98 -40.93
CA GLN A 62 30.67 -8.34 -40.75
C GLN A 62 29.23 -8.39 -40.23
N ILE A 63 28.81 -7.36 -39.49
CA ILE A 63 27.48 -7.29 -38.89
C ILE A 63 26.78 -6.08 -39.50
N ASN A 64 25.78 -6.38 -40.35
CA ASN A 64 25.01 -5.37 -41.06
C ASN A 64 24.17 -4.51 -40.08
N GLU A 65 23.56 -3.45 -40.58
CA GLU A 65 22.82 -2.53 -39.72
C GLU A 65 21.56 -3.16 -39.10
N GLU A 66 20.85 -4.01 -39.83
CA GLU A 66 19.63 -4.69 -39.38
C GLU A 66 19.90 -5.65 -38.23
N ASP A 67 20.96 -6.46 -38.34
CA ASP A 67 21.41 -7.37 -37.28
C ASP A 67 21.83 -6.59 -36.04
N ARG A 68 22.54 -5.45 -36.21
CA ARG A 68 22.91 -4.59 -35.08
C ARG A 68 21.69 -4.05 -34.35
N LYS A 69 20.66 -3.62 -35.09
CA LYS A 69 19.37 -3.16 -34.52
C LYS A 69 18.68 -4.29 -33.77
N LEU A 70 18.59 -5.48 -34.36
CA LEU A 70 17.98 -6.65 -33.75
C LEU A 70 18.69 -7.09 -32.45
N ILE A 71 20.02 -7.09 -32.45
CA ILE A 71 20.82 -7.39 -31.25
C ILE A 71 20.51 -6.39 -30.15
N LEU A 72 20.48 -5.09 -30.49
CA LEU A 72 20.21 -4.04 -29.51
C LEU A 72 18.79 -4.12 -28.96
N GLU A 73 17.80 -4.38 -29.81
CA GLU A 73 16.40 -4.57 -29.40
C GLU A 73 16.24 -5.77 -28.48
N ASN A 74 16.83 -6.92 -28.83
CA ASN A 74 16.78 -8.12 -27.99
C ASN A 74 17.50 -7.91 -26.66
N PHE A 75 18.62 -7.17 -26.66
CA PHE A 75 19.30 -6.76 -25.44
C PHE A 75 18.44 -5.85 -24.54
N ASN A 76 17.68 -4.93 -25.15
CA ASN A 76 16.78 -4.01 -24.44
C ASN A 76 15.51 -4.70 -23.93
N LYS A 77 15.04 -5.78 -24.57
CA LYS A 77 13.94 -6.63 -24.07
C LYS A 77 14.28 -7.31 -22.74
N LEU A 78 15.57 -7.47 -22.42
CA LEU A 78 16.00 -7.93 -21.11
C LEU A 78 15.78 -6.79 -20.08
N GLU A 79 14.59 -6.74 -19.49
CA GLU A 79 14.14 -5.64 -18.62
C GLU A 79 14.94 -5.49 -17.30
N GLU A 80 15.92 -6.35 -17.05
CA GLU A 80 16.77 -6.30 -15.86
C GLU A 80 18.27 -6.29 -16.19
N THR A 81 18.99 -5.34 -15.58
CA THR A 81 20.44 -5.18 -15.73
C THR A 81 21.24 -6.43 -15.35
N TYR A 82 20.75 -7.25 -14.41
CA TYR A 82 21.37 -8.52 -14.04
C TYR A 82 21.27 -9.54 -15.17
N VAL A 83 20.06 -9.73 -15.73
CA VAL A 83 19.84 -10.63 -16.88
C VAL A 83 20.68 -10.18 -18.08
N GLN A 84 20.80 -8.87 -18.31
CA GLN A 84 21.73 -8.32 -19.31
C GLN A 84 23.19 -8.67 -19.03
N THR A 85 23.65 -8.63 -17.76
CA THR A 85 25.01 -9.08 -17.40
C THR A 85 25.21 -10.55 -17.77
N VAL A 86 24.25 -11.42 -17.43
CA VAL A 86 24.31 -12.85 -17.72
C VAL A 86 24.40 -13.08 -19.23
N TYR A 87 23.55 -12.41 -20.01
CA TYR A 87 23.58 -12.46 -21.47
C TYR A 87 24.93 -12.04 -22.05
N LEU A 88 25.48 -10.90 -21.61
CA LEU A 88 26.79 -10.43 -22.07
C LEU A 88 27.92 -11.38 -21.64
N GLY A 89 27.83 -11.95 -20.45
CA GLY A 89 28.80 -12.92 -19.92
C GLY A 89 28.88 -14.17 -20.78
N GLY A 90 27.74 -14.72 -21.21
CA GLY A 90 27.69 -15.87 -22.13
C GLY A 90 28.33 -15.61 -23.50
N LEU A 91 28.54 -14.35 -23.87
CA LEU A 91 29.21 -13.94 -25.10
C LEU A 91 30.70 -13.61 -24.92
N ILE A 92 31.22 -13.69 -23.70
CA ILE A 92 32.62 -13.43 -23.36
C ILE A 92 33.29 -14.77 -22.99
N LYS A 93 34.37 -15.11 -23.69
CA LYS A 93 35.22 -16.24 -23.32
C LYS A 93 36.53 -15.73 -22.72
N THR A 94 36.83 -16.18 -21.51
CA THR A 94 38.10 -15.90 -20.83
C THR A 94 39.09 -17.00 -21.18
N GLU A 95 40.30 -16.61 -21.58
CA GLU A 95 41.40 -17.51 -21.90
C GLU A 95 42.67 -17.07 -21.15
N ASN A 96 43.54 -18.02 -20.86
CA ASN A 96 44.86 -17.74 -20.30
C ASN A 96 45.74 -17.05 -21.36
N VAL A 97 46.64 -16.18 -20.92
CA VAL A 97 47.51 -15.44 -21.85
C VAL A 97 48.60 -16.37 -22.37
N GLU A 98 48.50 -16.80 -23.63
CA GLU A 98 49.44 -17.76 -24.25
C GLU A 98 50.80 -17.15 -24.62
N LYS A 99 50.90 -15.84 -24.83
CA LYS A 99 52.17 -15.16 -25.22
C LYS A 99 52.35 -13.85 -24.48
N GLU A 100 53.44 -13.77 -23.74
CA GLU A 100 53.90 -12.57 -23.06
C GLU A 100 54.62 -11.65 -24.04
N ARG A 101 54.30 -10.36 -24.02
CA ARG A 101 55.09 -9.33 -24.73
C ARG A 101 55.35 -8.18 -23.78
N SER A 102 56.30 -8.36 -22.87
CA SER A 102 56.90 -7.22 -22.18
C SER A 102 58.11 -6.79 -23.01
N LYS A 103 58.09 -5.57 -23.57
CA LYS A 103 59.27 -5.00 -24.24
C LYS A 103 60.25 -4.35 -23.25
N THR A 104 59.81 -4.11 -22.01
CA THR A 104 60.52 -3.25 -21.03
C THR A 104 60.41 -3.71 -19.57
N GLY A 105 59.93 -4.93 -19.28
CA GLY A 105 59.99 -5.54 -17.94
C GLY A 105 59.12 -4.91 -16.82
N THR A 106 58.55 -3.71 -17.01
CA THR A 106 57.88 -2.92 -15.94
C THR A 106 56.36 -2.83 -16.05
N GLY A 107 55.73 -3.54 -16.99
CA GLY A 107 54.27 -3.50 -17.19
C GLY A 107 53.48 -4.40 -16.23
N LYS A 108 52.31 -3.94 -15.75
CA LYS A 108 51.36 -4.78 -14.99
C LYS A 108 50.98 -6.03 -15.80
N LYS A 109 51.30 -7.20 -15.26
CA LYS A 109 51.02 -8.51 -15.86
C LYS A 109 49.51 -8.70 -16.04
N ARG A 110 49.07 -9.09 -17.24
CA ARG A 110 47.68 -9.48 -17.50
C ARG A 110 47.55 -10.98 -17.25
N SER A 111 46.73 -11.36 -16.27
CA SER A 111 46.50 -12.77 -15.94
C SER A 111 45.56 -13.49 -16.91
N CYS A 112 44.72 -12.75 -17.65
CA CYS A 112 43.76 -13.33 -18.58
C CYS A 112 43.52 -12.43 -19.81
N SER A 113 43.13 -13.07 -20.92
CA SER A 113 42.64 -12.45 -22.14
C SER A 113 41.15 -12.74 -22.30
N HIS A 114 40.40 -11.82 -22.90
CA HIS A 114 38.97 -11.99 -23.15
C HIS A 114 38.69 -11.91 -24.64
N LYS A 115 38.00 -12.92 -25.18
CA LYS A 115 37.46 -12.94 -26.54
C LYS A 115 35.96 -12.65 -26.48
N TYR A 116 35.48 -11.81 -27.39
CA TYR A 116 34.09 -11.37 -27.44
C TYR A 116 33.41 -11.94 -28.69
N TYR A 117 32.17 -12.39 -28.54
CA TYR A 117 31.39 -13.00 -29.61
C TYR A 117 30.02 -12.33 -29.74
N ILE A 118 29.42 -12.45 -30.91
CA ILE A 118 28.01 -12.16 -31.16
C ILE A 118 27.38 -13.39 -31.79
N LYS A 119 26.19 -13.76 -31.33
CA LYS A 119 25.42 -14.88 -31.86
C LYS A 119 24.42 -14.37 -32.90
N LEU A 120 24.59 -14.79 -34.16
CA LEU A 120 23.63 -14.56 -35.25
C LEU A 120 23.17 -15.92 -35.77
N GLY A 121 21.93 -16.29 -35.47
CA GLY A 121 21.41 -17.64 -35.71
C GLY A 121 22.27 -18.71 -35.03
N ASN A 122 22.84 -19.62 -35.83
CA ASN A 122 23.70 -20.71 -35.37
C ASN A 122 25.21 -20.37 -35.39
N ARG A 123 25.59 -19.14 -35.76
CA ARG A 123 27.00 -18.73 -35.88
C ARG A 123 27.40 -17.81 -34.74
N ASN A 124 28.60 -18.03 -34.21
CA ASN A 124 29.26 -17.13 -33.26
C ASN A 124 30.35 -16.34 -33.99
N ILE A 125 30.16 -15.04 -34.15
CA ILE A 125 31.10 -14.15 -34.82
C ILE A 125 32.01 -13.51 -33.78
N GLN A 126 33.32 -13.70 -33.92
CA GLN A 126 34.29 -13.07 -33.02
C GLN A 126 34.49 -11.60 -33.36
N ILE A 127 34.40 -10.73 -32.36
CA ILE A 127 34.53 -9.28 -32.52
C ILE A 127 35.49 -8.65 -31.51
N CYS A 128 35.86 -7.39 -31.75
CA CYS A 128 36.68 -6.62 -30.82
C CYS A 128 35.84 -6.05 -29.67
N ARG A 129 36.48 -5.76 -28.53
CA ARG A 129 35.85 -5.12 -27.36
C ARG A 129 35.12 -3.82 -27.70
N ASN A 130 35.69 -3.00 -28.58
CA ASN A 130 35.08 -1.72 -28.98
C ASN A 130 33.81 -1.95 -29.81
N GLY A 131 33.84 -2.93 -30.72
CA GLY A 131 32.67 -3.35 -31.50
C GLY A 131 31.58 -3.92 -30.58
N PHE A 132 31.96 -4.74 -29.61
CA PHE A 132 31.03 -5.36 -28.66
C PHE A 132 30.30 -4.31 -27.82
N ALA A 133 31.03 -3.32 -27.31
CA ALA A 133 30.46 -2.19 -26.58
C ALA A 133 29.52 -1.34 -27.46
N SER A 134 29.93 -1.07 -28.70
CA SER A 134 29.18 -0.18 -29.61
C SER A 134 27.91 -0.85 -30.13
N ILE A 135 27.97 -2.13 -30.54
CA ILE A 135 26.81 -2.88 -31.03
C ILE A 135 25.72 -2.99 -29.96
N HIS A 136 26.10 -3.27 -28.71
CA HIS A 136 25.16 -3.32 -27.58
C HIS A 136 24.81 -1.96 -26.97
N GLY A 137 25.35 -0.84 -27.49
CA GLY A 137 25.07 0.51 -26.98
C GLY A 137 25.46 0.71 -25.50
N ILE A 138 26.56 0.10 -25.05
CA ILE A 138 27.05 0.16 -23.67
C ILE A 138 28.47 0.74 -23.58
N SER A 139 28.82 1.27 -22.40
CA SER A 139 30.18 1.75 -22.17
C SER A 139 31.21 0.61 -22.15
N LYS A 140 32.43 0.88 -22.60
CA LYS A 140 33.55 -0.08 -22.52
C LYS A 140 33.82 -0.54 -21.09
N LYS A 141 33.62 0.35 -20.10
CA LYS A 141 33.75 0.05 -18.68
C LYS A 141 32.73 -1.00 -18.22
N ARG A 142 31.51 -0.99 -18.77
CA ARG A 142 30.50 -2.01 -18.47
C ARG A 142 30.97 -3.37 -18.96
N VAL A 143 31.49 -3.46 -20.19
CA VAL A 143 32.06 -4.69 -20.77
C VAL A 143 33.20 -5.22 -19.91
N ASP A 144 34.13 -4.36 -19.48
CA ASP A 144 35.24 -4.78 -18.61
C ASP A 144 34.79 -5.33 -17.27
N ASN A 145 33.75 -4.72 -16.68
CA ASN A 145 33.22 -5.18 -15.41
C ASN A 145 32.57 -6.56 -15.55
N VAL A 146 31.82 -6.81 -16.62
CA VAL A 146 31.29 -8.16 -16.91
C VAL A 146 32.46 -9.13 -17.11
N ALA A 147 33.42 -8.81 -17.96
CA ALA A 147 34.57 -9.66 -18.22
C ALA A 147 35.34 -10.03 -16.92
N LYS A 148 35.49 -9.08 -15.99
CA LYS A 148 36.11 -9.33 -14.68
C LYS A 148 35.33 -10.30 -13.80
N GLU A 149 33.99 -10.26 -13.83
CA GLU A 149 33.14 -11.19 -13.06
C GLU A 149 33.31 -12.63 -13.57
N TYR A 150 33.57 -12.82 -14.87
CA TYR A 150 33.81 -14.11 -15.52
C TYR A 150 35.30 -14.44 -15.71
N ARG A 151 36.17 -13.84 -14.90
CA ARG A 151 37.61 -14.15 -14.91
C ARG A 151 37.87 -15.58 -14.42
N ASP A 152 37.10 -16.02 -13.42
CA ASP A 152 37.19 -17.36 -12.88
C ASP A 152 36.35 -18.31 -13.76
N PRO A 153 36.96 -19.35 -14.36
CA PRO A 153 36.25 -20.28 -15.24
C PRO A 153 35.18 -21.12 -14.52
N THR A 154 35.19 -21.18 -13.18
CA THR A 154 34.14 -21.85 -12.40
C THR A 154 32.85 -21.02 -12.29
N VAL A 155 32.92 -19.71 -12.55
CA VAL A 155 31.79 -18.79 -12.46
C VAL A 155 30.95 -18.87 -13.73
N THR A 156 29.84 -19.61 -13.65
CA THR A 156 28.87 -19.73 -14.75
C THR A 156 27.84 -18.59 -14.75
N THR A 157 27.60 -17.98 -13.58
CA THR A 157 26.66 -16.86 -13.41
C THR A 157 27.29 -15.74 -12.59
N PRO A 158 27.02 -14.47 -12.92
CA PRO A 158 27.62 -13.35 -12.22
C PRO A 158 26.98 -13.21 -10.84
N ALA A 159 27.73 -12.69 -9.87
CA ALA A 159 27.18 -12.43 -8.55
C ALA A 159 26.04 -11.39 -8.64
N GLN A 160 24.91 -11.66 -7.97
CA GLN A 160 23.85 -10.68 -7.86
C GLN A 160 24.35 -9.42 -7.14
N SER A 161 23.81 -8.25 -7.53
CA SER A 161 24.18 -7.00 -6.89
C SER A 161 23.74 -6.98 -5.42
N ASN A 162 24.71 -6.82 -4.52
CA ASN A 162 24.46 -6.62 -3.08
C ASN A 162 24.13 -5.16 -2.71
N ARG A 163 23.95 -4.28 -3.70
CA ARG A 163 23.59 -2.87 -3.45
C ARG A 163 22.25 -2.77 -2.73
N GLY A 164 22.23 -2.03 -1.61
CA GLY A 164 21.03 -1.85 -0.78
C GLY A 164 20.67 -3.03 0.12
N LYS A 165 21.45 -4.13 0.07
CA LYS A 165 21.31 -5.30 0.94
C LYS A 165 22.26 -5.26 2.15
N HIS A 166 22.85 -4.11 2.46
CA HIS A 166 23.68 -3.97 3.67
C HIS A 166 22.82 -4.10 4.93
N GLN A 167 23.34 -4.83 5.91
CA GLN A 167 22.69 -5.00 7.21
C GLN A 167 22.92 -3.80 8.15
N ASN A 168 23.92 -2.95 7.85
CA ASN A 168 24.17 -1.72 8.58
C ASN A 168 23.06 -0.70 8.29
N ARG A 169 21.94 -0.77 9.02
CA ARG A 169 20.80 0.14 8.92
C ARG A 169 20.60 0.78 10.30
N PRO A 170 21.35 1.84 10.64
CA PRO A 170 21.34 2.41 11.99
C PRO A 170 19.95 2.93 12.42
N ASN A 171 19.11 3.32 11.45
CA ASN A 171 17.76 3.82 11.69
C ASN A 171 16.67 2.73 11.61
N ARG A 172 17.03 1.45 11.48
CA ARG A 172 16.06 0.35 11.46
C ARG A 172 15.62 0.06 12.88
N ILE A 173 14.31 0.18 13.14
CA ILE A 173 13.74 -0.24 14.42
C ILE A 173 13.92 -1.76 14.58
N PRO A 174 14.49 -2.25 15.70
CA PRO A 174 14.65 -3.67 15.94
C PRO A 174 13.31 -4.42 15.92
N SER A 175 13.33 -5.69 15.49
CA SER A 175 12.12 -6.51 15.34
C SER A 175 11.32 -6.63 16.63
N GLU A 176 11.99 -6.66 17.79
CA GLU A 176 11.35 -6.71 19.10
C GLU A 176 10.37 -5.54 19.32
N TRP A 177 10.79 -4.32 19.00
CA TRP A 177 9.97 -3.12 19.13
C TRP A 177 8.79 -3.12 18.16
N VAL A 178 8.98 -3.67 16.96
CA VAL A 178 7.88 -3.88 16.00
C VAL A 178 6.83 -4.82 16.57
N SER A 179 7.23 -5.93 17.20
CA SER A 179 6.31 -6.87 17.87
C SER A 179 5.60 -6.24 19.07
N LYS A 180 6.25 -5.36 19.83
CA LYS A 180 5.62 -4.59 20.91
C LYS A 180 4.53 -3.65 20.35
N VAL A 181 4.79 -2.99 19.23
CA VAL A 181 3.78 -2.12 18.56
C VAL A 181 2.59 -2.94 18.07
N ASP A 182 2.81 -4.08 17.42
CA ASP A 182 1.73 -4.95 16.93
C ASP A 182 0.85 -5.47 18.06
N SER A 183 1.47 -6.02 19.11
CA SER A 183 0.74 -6.56 20.27
C SER A 183 -0.02 -5.47 21.02
N HIS A 184 0.55 -4.26 21.15
CA HIS A 184 -0.13 -3.11 21.73
C HIS A 184 -1.38 -2.72 20.92
N ILE A 185 -1.29 -2.59 19.60
CA ILE A 185 -2.44 -2.24 18.76
C ILE A 185 -3.54 -3.32 18.80
N ARG A 186 -3.17 -4.60 18.88
CA ARG A 186 -4.12 -5.72 18.99
C ARG A 186 -4.79 -5.82 20.35
N SER A 187 -4.18 -5.25 21.40
CA SER A 187 -4.73 -5.30 22.76
C SER A 187 -6.01 -4.47 22.94
N PHE A 188 -6.30 -3.53 22.03
CA PHE A 188 -7.50 -2.71 22.13
C PHE A 188 -8.75 -3.50 21.70
N PRO A 189 -9.84 -3.47 22.51
CA PRO A 189 -11.12 -4.03 22.12
C PRO A 189 -11.60 -3.42 20.80
N ARG A 190 -12.01 -4.27 19.87
CA ARG A 190 -12.50 -3.89 18.54
C ARG A 190 -13.86 -4.48 18.29
N ARG A 191 -14.68 -3.78 17.51
CA ARG A 191 -16.01 -4.20 17.10
C ARG A 191 -16.09 -4.29 15.58
N GLU A 192 -16.86 -5.24 15.08
CA GLU A 192 -17.20 -5.29 13.65
C GLU A 192 -18.46 -4.44 13.41
N SER A 193 -18.56 -3.81 12.23
CA SER A 193 -19.78 -3.06 11.87
C SER A 193 -20.93 -4.03 11.68
N HIS A 194 -21.82 -4.11 12.67
CA HIS A 194 -22.98 -5.02 12.65
C HIS A 194 -24.17 -4.45 11.84
N TYR A 195 -24.21 -3.13 11.62
CA TYR A 195 -25.41 -2.42 11.11
C TYR A 195 -25.37 -2.04 9.63
N GLY A 196 -24.39 -2.52 8.85
CA GLY A 196 -24.35 -2.30 7.41
C GLY A 196 -24.94 -3.48 6.65
N LYS A 197 -25.93 -3.25 5.78
CA LYS A 197 -26.41 -4.25 4.80
C LYS A 197 -25.27 -4.82 3.93
N ASN A 198 -24.19 -4.05 3.77
CA ASN A 198 -22.92 -4.49 3.17
C ASN A 198 -21.90 -4.84 4.26
N LYS A 199 -21.44 -6.09 4.31
CA LYS A 199 -20.36 -6.55 5.21
C LYS A 199 -19.06 -5.79 4.91
N SER A 200 -18.80 -4.71 5.64
CA SER A 200 -17.53 -4.00 5.62
C SER A 200 -16.49 -4.82 6.38
N SER A 201 -15.35 -5.13 5.78
CA SER A 201 -14.24 -5.88 6.42
C SER A 201 -13.47 -5.05 7.47
N ARG A 202 -14.10 -4.05 8.09
CA ARG A 202 -13.44 -2.99 8.86
C ARG A 202 -13.80 -3.09 10.33
N TYR A 203 -12.79 -3.03 11.19
CA TYR A 203 -12.99 -3.03 12.63
C TYR A 203 -12.99 -1.62 13.19
N TYR A 204 -13.80 -1.39 14.22
CA TYR A 204 -13.97 -0.12 14.90
C TYR A 204 -13.45 -0.21 16.35
N LEU A 205 -12.54 0.68 16.69
CA LEU A 205 -12.04 0.95 18.03
C LEU A 205 -12.97 1.95 18.75
N SER A 206 -12.79 2.11 20.06
CA SER A 206 -13.57 3.08 20.86
C SER A 206 -13.51 4.50 20.26
N PRO A 207 -14.62 5.26 20.26
CA PRO A 207 -14.66 6.67 19.87
C PRO A 207 -13.75 7.57 20.71
N GLU A 208 -13.46 7.16 21.95
CA GLU A 208 -12.58 7.89 22.87
C GLU A 208 -11.08 7.72 22.52
N LEU A 209 -10.77 6.75 21.67
CA LEU A 209 -9.41 6.51 21.22
C LEU A 209 -9.15 7.29 19.94
N ASN A 210 -7.90 7.71 19.80
CA ASN A 210 -7.33 8.16 18.54
C ASN A 210 -5.89 7.64 18.46
N ILE A 211 -5.26 7.70 17.28
CA ILE A 211 -3.92 7.13 17.07
C ILE A 211 -2.89 7.77 18.00
N LYS A 212 -3.01 9.07 18.27
CA LYS A 212 -2.13 9.80 19.19
C LYS A 212 -2.29 9.27 20.62
N ARG A 213 -3.52 9.11 21.09
CA ARG A 213 -3.84 8.58 22.42
C ARG A 213 -3.38 7.13 22.57
N MET A 214 -3.55 6.32 21.54
CA MET A 214 -2.99 4.96 21.52
C MET A 214 -1.45 5.01 21.63
N TYR A 215 -0.79 5.91 20.91
CA TYR A 215 0.67 6.05 21.02
C TYR A 215 1.12 6.52 22.41
N GLU A 216 0.40 7.45 23.04
CA GLU A 216 0.65 7.85 24.43
C GLU A 216 0.53 6.65 25.39
N LEU A 217 -0.49 5.81 25.22
CA LEU A 217 -0.66 4.57 25.99
C LEU A 217 0.47 3.56 25.71
N TYR A 218 0.95 3.48 24.47
CA TYR A 218 2.09 2.65 24.10
C TYR A 218 3.35 3.08 24.86
N LEU A 219 3.68 4.38 24.83
CA LEU A 219 4.82 4.92 25.56
C LEU A 219 4.70 4.64 27.06
N LYS A 220 3.52 4.87 27.64
CA LYS A 220 3.23 4.55 29.04
C LYS A 220 3.30 3.07 29.40
N LYS A 221 3.29 2.16 28.44
CA LYS A 221 3.34 0.71 28.71
C LYS A 221 4.72 0.11 28.46
N HIS A 222 5.40 0.58 27.42
CA HIS A 222 6.63 -0.05 26.91
C HIS A 222 7.88 0.83 27.03
N GLU A 223 7.72 2.14 27.20
CA GLU A 223 8.80 3.12 27.31
C GLU A 223 8.62 3.98 28.59
N LEU A 224 8.16 3.36 29.69
CA LEU A 224 8.09 3.99 31.02
C LEU A 224 9.51 4.36 31.50
N GLY A 225 9.71 5.62 31.91
CA GLY A 225 10.96 6.09 32.50
C GLY A 225 11.89 6.86 31.56
N LEU A 226 11.45 7.24 30.37
CA LEU A 226 12.16 8.28 29.62
C LEU A 226 12.06 9.59 30.41
N GLU A 227 13.20 10.08 30.93
CA GLU A 227 13.33 11.47 31.33
C GLU A 227 12.79 12.35 30.20
N ALA A 228 12.13 13.47 30.51
CA ALA A 228 11.41 14.31 29.55
C ALA A 228 12.26 14.80 28.34
N SER A 229 13.57 14.59 28.37
CA SER A 229 14.59 14.92 27.37
C SER A 229 14.99 13.75 26.44
N ALA A 230 14.60 12.51 26.73
CA ALA A 230 15.02 11.34 25.97
C ALA A 230 14.07 11.00 24.81
N LYS A 231 14.65 10.80 23.61
CA LYS A 231 13.87 10.50 22.39
C LYS A 231 13.33 9.06 22.45
N PRO A 232 12.03 8.84 22.20
CA PRO A 232 11.46 7.51 22.21
C PRO A 232 12.05 6.62 21.12
N ILE A 233 12.18 5.32 21.42
CA ILE A 233 12.73 4.34 20.50
C ILE A 233 11.80 4.20 19.29
N VAL A 234 10.50 4.13 19.55
CA VAL A 234 9.47 4.16 18.52
C VAL A 234 8.91 5.58 18.40
N SER A 235 9.24 6.25 17.31
CA SER A 235 8.62 7.55 16.97
C SER A 235 7.12 7.41 16.66
N PHE A 236 6.36 8.48 16.92
CA PHE A 236 4.95 8.56 16.55
C PHE A 236 4.71 8.29 15.05
N ASP A 237 5.56 8.83 14.17
CA ASP A 237 5.46 8.63 12.72
C ASP A 237 5.56 7.15 12.34
N PHE A 238 6.49 6.41 12.95
CA PHE A 238 6.58 4.97 12.74
C PHE A 238 5.32 4.25 13.22
N TYR A 239 4.86 4.54 14.45
CA TYR A 239 3.65 3.94 15.02
C TYR A 239 2.42 4.21 14.14
N TYR A 240 2.25 5.45 13.69
CA TYR A 240 1.17 5.87 12.81
C TYR A 240 1.21 5.14 11.46
N ARG A 241 2.37 5.09 10.81
CA ARG A 241 2.53 4.37 9.54
C ARG A 241 2.28 2.88 9.70
N TYR A 242 2.79 2.28 10.78
CA TYR A 242 2.56 0.88 11.10
C TYR A 242 1.07 0.58 11.32
N PHE A 243 0.37 1.41 12.09
CA PHE A 243 -1.08 1.29 12.29
C PHE A 243 -1.84 1.37 10.97
N LYS A 244 -1.53 2.37 10.13
CA LYS A 244 -2.25 2.60 8.85
C LYS A 244 -2.01 1.51 7.82
N GLN A 245 -0.80 0.93 7.77
CA GLN A 245 -0.42 -0.08 6.79
C GLN A 245 -0.88 -1.49 7.18
N ASN A 246 -0.84 -1.84 8.47
CA ASN A 246 -1.09 -3.20 8.93
C ASN A 246 -2.53 -3.42 9.43
N PHE A 247 -3.25 -2.38 9.84
CA PHE A 247 -4.58 -2.51 10.46
C PHE A 247 -5.67 -1.77 9.69
N LYS A 248 -6.72 -2.51 9.28
CA LYS A 248 -7.97 -1.96 8.74
C LYS A 248 -8.91 -1.48 9.86
N TYR A 249 -8.37 -0.74 10.84
CA TYR A 249 -9.12 -0.21 11.97
C TYR A 249 -9.60 1.22 11.69
N SER A 250 -10.70 1.60 12.32
CA SER A 250 -11.18 2.98 12.43
C SER A 250 -11.73 3.23 13.82
N PHE A 251 -11.99 4.49 14.14
CA PHE A 251 -12.60 4.87 15.41
C PHE A 251 -14.10 4.94 15.20
N GLY A 252 -14.86 4.36 16.12
CA GLY A 252 -16.32 4.49 16.12
C GLY A 252 -16.74 5.93 16.33
N SER A 253 -17.99 6.24 16.01
CA SER A 253 -18.66 7.43 16.53
C SER A 253 -19.11 7.17 17.97
N PRO A 254 -19.22 8.21 18.82
CA PRO A 254 -20.01 8.13 20.03
C PRO A 254 -21.39 7.55 19.70
N ARG A 255 -21.94 6.71 20.59
CA ARG A 255 -23.28 6.15 20.37
C ARG A 255 -24.31 7.28 20.46
N SER A 256 -24.97 7.58 19.36
CA SER A 256 -26.24 8.31 19.33
C SER A 256 -27.39 7.31 19.35
N ASP A 257 -28.52 7.69 19.95
CA ASP A 257 -29.78 6.92 19.96
C ASP A 257 -29.69 5.49 20.52
N THR A 258 -29.16 5.34 21.72
CA THR A 258 -29.28 4.07 22.46
C THR A 258 -30.67 3.92 23.06
N CYS A 259 -31.20 2.69 23.04
CA CYS A 259 -32.47 2.40 23.69
C CYS A 259 -32.33 2.59 25.22
N LYS A 260 -33.09 3.53 25.79
CA LYS A 260 -33.11 3.82 27.23
C LYS A 260 -33.33 2.57 28.07
N LYS A 261 -34.23 1.67 27.64
CA LYS A 261 -34.51 0.41 28.35
C LYS A 261 -33.31 -0.55 28.30
N CYS A 262 -32.68 -0.71 27.13
CA CYS A 262 -31.44 -1.51 27.00
C CYS A 262 -30.31 -0.98 27.89
N ASP A 263 -30.13 0.34 27.95
CA ASP A 263 -29.08 0.96 28.77
C ASP A 263 -29.37 0.80 30.26
N MET A 264 -30.63 1.01 30.68
CA MET A 264 -31.06 0.79 32.06
C MET A 264 -30.79 -0.65 32.49
N LEU A 265 -31.25 -1.64 31.73
CA LEU A 265 -31.06 -3.07 32.05
C LEU A 265 -29.57 -3.45 32.03
N SER A 266 -28.80 -2.93 31.07
CA SER A 266 -27.36 -3.20 31.00
C SER A 266 -26.57 -2.54 32.12
N ASN A 267 -27.04 -1.43 32.67
CA ASN A 267 -26.44 -0.80 33.84
C ASN A 267 -26.81 -1.54 35.12
N LYS A 268 -28.07 -2.00 35.27
CA LYS A 268 -28.48 -2.87 36.38
C LYS A 268 -27.62 -4.13 36.43
N LEU A 269 -27.41 -4.82 35.29
CA LEU A 269 -26.56 -6.01 35.22
C LEU A 269 -25.07 -5.80 35.58
N LYS A 270 -24.59 -4.56 35.70
CA LYS A 270 -23.22 -4.26 36.15
C LYS A 270 -23.11 -4.15 37.67
N ASP A 271 -24.24 -4.05 38.37
CA ASP A 271 -24.25 -3.97 39.83
C ASP A 271 -23.79 -5.32 40.40
N LYS A 272 -22.71 -5.30 41.18
CA LYS A 272 -22.10 -6.50 41.77
C LYS A 272 -22.84 -7.00 43.02
N THR A 273 -23.85 -6.25 43.47
CA THR A 273 -24.63 -6.55 44.67
C THR A 273 -25.92 -7.32 44.38
N LEU A 274 -26.26 -7.53 43.10
CA LEU A 274 -27.45 -8.27 42.69
C LEU A 274 -27.33 -9.76 43.01
N ASP A 275 -28.45 -10.33 43.45
CA ASP A 275 -28.58 -11.77 43.63
C ASP A 275 -28.67 -12.49 42.27
N ASN A 276 -28.42 -13.80 42.27
CA ASN A 276 -28.38 -14.61 41.06
C ASN A 276 -29.76 -14.66 40.36
N ASP A 277 -30.84 -14.70 41.14
CA ASP A 277 -32.22 -14.72 40.62
C ASP A 277 -32.62 -13.38 39.98
N GLU A 278 -32.27 -12.26 40.62
CA GLU A 278 -32.51 -10.91 40.09
C GLU A 278 -31.74 -10.68 38.78
N THR A 279 -30.50 -11.17 38.72
CA THR A 279 -29.65 -11.10 37.52
C THR A 279 -30.28 -11.87 36.37
N GLN A 280 -30.81 -13.07 36.63
CA GLN A 280 -31.53 -13.86 35.61
C GLN A 280 -32.80 -13.15 35.13
N GLN A 281 -33.58 -12.57 36.04
CA GLN A 281 -34.81 -11.86 35.68
C GLN A 281 -34.54 -10.65 34.78
N ILE A 282 -33.52 -9.85 35.09
CA ILE A 282 -33.11 -8.70 34.27
C ILE A 282 -32.60 -9.16 32.90
N GLN A 283 -31.88 -10.29 32.84
CA GLN A 283 -31.40 -10.86 31.60
C GLN A 283 -32.55 -11.39 30.72
N ILE A 284 -33.57 -12.02 31.31
CA ILE A 284 -34.79 -12.45 30.61
C ILE A 284 -35.54 -11.23 30.07
N GLU A 285 -35.72 -10.18 30.89
CA GLU A 285 -36.39 -8.96 30.47
C GLU A 285 -35.67 -8.29 29.29
N LYS A 286 -34.33 -8.25 29.35
CA LYS A 286 -33.50 -7.73 28.26
C LYS A 286 -33.65 -8.55 26.99
N SER A 287 -33.60 -9.88 27.10
CA SER A 287 -33.78 -10.80 25.97
C SER A 287 -35.16 -10.62 25.33
N LEU A 288 -36.22 -10.55 26.14
CA LEU A 288 -37.59 -10.34 25.66
C LEU A 288 -37.77 -8.99 24.97
N HIS A 289 -37.15 -7.92 25.50
CA HIS A 289 -37.16 -6.61 24.86
C HIS A 289 -36.46 -6.63 23.48
N GLN A 290 -35.32 -7.33 23.38
CA GLN A 290 -34.59 -7.50 22.12
C GLN A 290 -35.40 -8.34 21.12
N ALA A 291 -35.97 -9.47 21.55
CA ALA A 291 -36.80 -10.32 20.72
C ALA A 291 -38.01 -9.58 20.12
N LYS A 292 -38.68 -8.72 20.91
CA LYS A 292 -39.78 -7.86 20.41
C LYS A 292 -39.31 -6.86 19.35
N ALA A 293 -38.13 -6.30 19.49
CA ALA A 293 -37.56 -5.43 18.47
C ALA A 293 -37.20 -6.22 17.20
N ASP A 294 -36.63 -7.41 17.36
CA ASP A 294 -36.27 -8.28 16.23
C ASP A 294 -37.51 -8.71 15.44
N THR A 295 -38.63 -9.04 16.11
CA THR A 295 -39.89 -9.36 15.43
C THR A 295 -40.39 -8.22 14.53
N PHE A 296 -40.21 -6.96 14.95
CA PHE A 296 -40.57 -5.81 14.13
C PHE A 296 -39.70 -5.71 12.88
N PHE A 297 -38.38 -5.91 13.00
CA PHE A 297 -37.47 -5.86 11.85
C PHE A 297 -37.65 -7.04 10.89
N VAL A 298 -38.02 -8.22 11.39
CA VAL A 298 -38.38 -9.38 10.56
C VAL A 298 -39.64 -9.06 9.75
N ASP A 299 -40.71 -8.62 10.40
CA ASP A 299 -41.97 -8.26 9.73
C ASP A 299 -41.77 -7.12 8.72
N LEU A 300 -40.99 -6.09 9.08
CA LEU A 300 -40.65 -5.01 8.17
C LEU A 300 -39.93 -5.53 6.92
N LYS A 301 -39.00 -6.47 7.08
CA LYS A 301 -38.25 -7.06 5.96
C LYS A 301 -39.15 -7.88 5.05
N GLU A 302 -40.00 -8.74 5.62
CA GLU A 302 -40.95 -9.58 4.89
C GLU A 302 -41.94 -8.73 4.11
N LYS A 303 -42.56 -7.74 4.78
CA LYS A 303 -43.50 -6.81 4.13
C LYS A 303 -42.82 -5.96 3.06
N SER A 304 -41.58 -5.52 3.28
CA SER A 304 -40.82 -4.78 2.25
C SER A 304 -40.59 -5.64 1.00
N GLN A 305 -40.32 -6.94 1.15
CA GLN A 305 -40.17 -7.86 0.02
C GLN A 305 -41.50 -8.10 -0.70
N LEU A 306 -42.61 -8.19 0.04
CA LEU A 306 -43.95 -8.30 -0.54
C LEU A 306 -44.31 -7.04 -1.36
N ALA A 307 -44.03 -5.84 -0.82
CA ALA A 307 -44.29 -4.58 -1.51
C ALA A 307 -43.48 -4.40 -2.81
N LEU A 308 -42.29 -5.00 -2.90
CA LEU A 308 -41.49 -5.00 -4.14
C LEU A 308 -42.11 -5.86 -5.24
N ASN A 309 -42.81 -6.94 -4.87
CA ASN A 309 -43.37 -7.91 -5.82
C ASN A 309 -44.86 -7.69 -6.11
N ASN A 310 -45.54 -6.83 -5.36
CA ASN A 310 -46.97 -6.54 -5.51
C ASN A 310 -47.21 -5.05 -5.79
N GLU A 311 -47.88 -4.76 -6.90
CA GLU A 311 -48.22 -3.38 -7.27
C GLU A 311 -49.24 -2.73 -6.32
N GLU A 312 -50.13 -3.51 -5.70
CA GLU A 312 -51.19 -3.03 -4.79
C GLU A 312 -50.71 -2.80 -3.35
N CYS A 313 -49.45 -3.13 -3.04
CA CYS A 313 -48.90 -3.02 -1.69
C CYS A 313 -47.76 -1.98 -1.64
N GLU A 314 -47.77 -1.14 -0.60
CA GLU A 314 -46.72 -0.18 -0.29
C GLU A 314 -46.39 -0.27 1.20
N VAL A 315 -45.10 -0.16 1.55
CA VAL A 315 -44.65 -0.16 2.94
C VAL A 315 -43.92 1.15 3.20
N LEU A 316 -44.53 1.97 4.04
CA LEU A 316 -44.00 3.27 4.44
C LEU A 316 -43.49 3.19 5.88
N THR A 317 -42.28 3.69 6.09
CA THR A 317 -41.69 3.87 7.41
C THR A 317 -41.58 5.37 7.70
N PHE A 318 -42.04 5.76 8.87
CA PHE A 318 -42.06 7.14 9.33
C PHE A 318 -41.06 7.32 10.47
N ASP A 319 -40.28 8.39 10.44
CA ASP A 319 -39.34 8.71 11.51
C ASP A 319 -39.19 10.22 11.69
N TYR A 320 -38.86 10.65 12.90
CA TYR A 320 -38.52 12.04 13.20
C TYR A 320 -37.05 12.12 13.58
N GLN A 321 -36.33 13.06 12.98
CA GLN A 321 -35.04 13.45 13.52
C GLN A 321 -35.24 14.12 14.89
N GLN A 322 -34.23 14.02 15.76
CA GLN A 322 -34.17 14.82 16.99
C GLN A 322 -34.45 16.31 16.70
N ASN A 323 -35.42 16.88 17.43
CA ASN A 323 -35.81 18.29 17.30
C ASN A 323 -34.59 19.21 17.41
N MET A 324 -34.46 20.14 16.47
CA MET A 324 -33.32 21.02 16.37
C MET A 324 -33.69 22.40 16.91
N PRO A 325 -33.10 22.86 18.03
CA PRO A 325 -33.31 24.22 18.49
C PRO A 325 -32.54 25.19 17.58
N LEU A 326 -33.23 26.19 17.06
CA LEU A 326 -32.68 27.22 16.19
C LEU A 326 -32.83 28.61 16.84
N PRO A 327 -31.75 29.42 16.89
CA PRO A 327 -30.36 29.03 16.61
C PRO A 327 -29.78 28.12 17.71
N LYS A 328 -28.84 27.25 17.33
CA LYS A 328 -28.10 26.39 18.28
C LYS A 328 -27.03 27.21 19.00
N ILE A 329 -27.38 27.73 20.18
CA ILE A 329 -26.49 28.55 21.01
C ILE A 329 -25.89 27.68 22.13
N PRO A 330 -24.57 27.65 22.33
CA PRO A 330 -23.92 26.86 23.39
C PRO A 330 -23.99 27.50 24.79
N THR A 331 -24.54 28.71 24.91
CA THR A 331 -24.66 29.49 26.15
C THR A 331 -25.86 29.05 26.99
N GLY A 332 -25.68 28.89 28.30
CA GLY A 332 -26.74 28.48 29.23
C GLY A 332 -27.96 29.42 29.26
N GLU A 333 -27.80 30.72 28.98
CA GLU A 333 -28.92 31.66 28.89
C GLU A 333 -29.96 31.25 27.83
N ALA A 334 -29.54 30.57 26.77
CA ALA A 334 -30.45 30.12 25.71
C ALA A 334 -31.46 29.08 26.22
N PHE A 335 -31.14 28.36 27.30
CA PHE A 335 -32.06 27.43 27.96
C PHE A 335 -33.25 28.13 28.61
N TYR A 336 -33.05 29.38 29.08
CA TYR A 336 -34.10 30.18 29.72
C TYR A 336 -34.85 31.08 28.74
N LYS A 337 -34.48 31.03 27.45
CA LYS A 337 -35.15 31.76 26.37
C LYS A 337 -35.91 30.77 25.48
N ARG A 338 -36.99 31.22 24.85
CA ARG A 338 -37.72 30.41 23.89
C ARG A 338 -36.89 30.28 22.61
N GLN A 339 -36.40 29.07 22.32
CA GLN A 339 -35.77 28.73 21.05
C GLN A 339 -36.84 28.26 20.07
N LEU A 340 -36.66 28.58 18.79
CA LEU A 340 -37.53 28.06 17.72
C LEU A 340 -37.18 26.58 17.50
N TRP A 341 -38.15 25.69 17.58
CA TRP A 341 -37.94 24.28 17.24
C TRP A 341 -38.14 24.04 15.76
N ALA A 342 -37.14 23.44 15.11
CA ALA A 342 -37.26 22.87 13.77
C ALA A 342 -37.42 21.36 13.85
N TYR A 343 -38.41 20.86 13.11
CA TYR A 343 -38.76 19.46 12.97
C TYR A 343 -38.37 18.97 11.59
N ASN A 344 -37.77 17.79 11.52
CA ASN A 344 -37.48 17.11 10.26
C ASN A 344 -38.16 15.74 10.27
N PHE A 345 -39.25 15.63 9.52
CA PHE A 345 -40.05 14.42 9.39
C PHE A 345 -39.64 13.63 8.15
N CYS A 346 -39.32 12.35 8.31
CA CYS A 346 -38.89 11.46 7.25
C CYS A 346 -39.99 10.44 6.93
N ILE A 347 -40.30 10.31 5.64
CA ILE A 347 -41.12 9.23 5.10
C ILE A 347 -40.25 8.43 4.14
N HIS A 348 -40.02 7.16 4.41
CA HIS A 348 -39.26 6.26 3.54
C HIS A 348 -40.17 5.17 2.97
N SER A 349 -40.20 5.05 1.64
CA SER A 349 -40.89 3.98 0.92
C SER A 349 -39.93 2.81 0.73
N ALA A 350 -40.29 1.65 1.30
CA ALA A 350 -39.50 0.43 1.16
C ALA A 350 -39.53 -0.14 -0.26
N LYS A 351 -40.57 0.17 -1.05
CA LYS A 351 -40.73 -0.26 -2.44
C LYS A 351 -39.80 0.48 -3.39
N THR A 352 -39.75 1.81 -3.28
CA THR A 352 -38.90 2.65 -4.14
C THR A 352 -37.49 2.81 -3.60
N GLY A 353 -37.30 2.62 -2.28
CA GLY A 353 -36.06 2.91 -1.57
C GLY A 353 -35.77 4.41 -1.43
N ILE A 354 -36.78 5.26 -1.67
CA ILE A 354 -36.67 6.73 -1.60
C ILE A 354 -37.14 7.20 -0.22
N ALA A 355 -36.38 8.12 0.37
CA ALA A 355 -36.75 8.84 1.59
C ALA A 355 -37.06 10.32 1.28
N HIS A 356 -38.21 10.78 1.73
CA HIS A 356 -38.66 12.16 1.64
C HIS A 356 -38.56 12.83 3.01
N PHE A 357 -37.93 14.00 3.06
CA PHE A 357 -37.73 14.78 4.27
C PHE A 357 -38.56 16.05 4.22
N TYR A 358 -39.35 16.30 5.26
CA TYR A 358 -40.20 17.47 5.43
C TYR A 358 -39.67 18.28 6.60
N LEU A 359 -39.06 19.43 6.29
CA LEU A 359 -38.53 20.35 7.28
C LEU A 359 -39.54 21.48 7.51
N TYR A 360 -39.95 21.66 8.75
CA TYR A 360 -40.86 22.73 9.18
C TYR A 360 -40.53 23.14 10.61
N ASP A 361 -40.90 24.37 10.99
CA ASP A 361 -40.72 24.87 12.35
C ASP A 361 -42.03 24.90 13.13
N GLU A 362 -41.94 25.19 14.43
CA GLU A 362 -43.10 25.24 15.34
C GLU A 362 -44.18 26.26 14.98
N THR A 363 -43.95 27.19 14.04
CA THR A 363 -44.94 28.18 13.61
C THR A 363 -45.87 27.68 12.51
N ILE A 364 -45.56 26.53 11.90
CA ILE A 364 -46.31 25.96 10.77
C ILE A 364 -47.44 25.01 11.27
N GLY A 365 -47.47 24.71 12.57
CA GLY A 365 -48.39 23.78 13.22
C GLY A 365 -49.68 24.39 13.75
#